data_AF-A0AAV0LBM0-F1
#
_entry.id   AF-A0AAV0LBM0-F1
#
_cell.length_a   1.000
_cell.length_b   1.000
_cell.length_c   1.000
_cell.angle_alpha   90.00
_cell.angle_beta   90.00
_cell.angle_gamma   90.00
#
_symmetry.space_group_name_H-M   'P 1'
#
loop_
_entity.id
_entity.type
_entity.pdbx_description
1 polymer ?
#
loop_
_entity_poly.entity_id
_entity_poly.type
_entity_poly.pdbx_seq_one_letter_code
_entity_poly.pdbx_strand_id
1 'polypeptide(L)'
;MNTAILSLTFVIDTPCYLCGADPDMLEVGNGGMTYKEYRSHFSIWALIKAPLLIGCDIRNMTAETKEILSNQEVIAVNQDPLGVQGRKVHSNGTDGCQQVWAGPLSGNSLSVVLWNRCMQAATITAEWNVIGLEAGTSVSVRDLWQHEVVLNNAVASFSAQLDAHDCRMYVFTPQAALMGNVM
;
A
#
# COMPACT_ATOMS: atom_id res chain seq x y z
N MET A 1 -14.93 -25.77 -29.92
CA MET A 1 -13.47 -25.80 -29.77
C MET A 1 -12.95 -24.41 -30.01
N ASN A 2 -12.70 -23.65 -28.94
CA ASN A 2 -11.78 -22.50 -28.91
C ASN A 2 -11.96 -21.79 -27.57
N THR A 3 -10.94 -21.83 -26.73
CA THR A 3 -10.56 -20.71 -25.86
C THR A 3 -9.11 -20.91 -25.46
N ALA A 4 -8.30 -19.94 -25.87
CA ALA A 4 -6.86 -19.91 -25.69
C ALA A 4 -6.50 -19.97 -24.21
N ILE A 5 -5.67 -20.95 -23.86
CA ILE A 5 -4.89 -20.97 -22.64
C ILE A 5 -3.80 -19.92 -22.84
N LEU A 6 -4.03 -18.71 -22.34
CA LEU A 6 -2.96 -17.75 -22.13
C LEU A 6 -2.33 -18.07 -20.78
N SER A 7 -1.22 -18.81 -20.83
CA SER A 7 -0.25 -18.87 -19.76
C SER A 7 0.27 -17.45 -19.50
N LEU A 8 -0.26 -16.77 -18.48
CA LEU A 8 0.35 -15.55 -17.97
C LEU A 8 1.50 -15.95 -17.02
N THR A 9 2.59 -16.45 -17.60
CA THR A 9 3.90 -16.35 -16.97
C THR A 9 4.34 -14.90 -17.13
N PHE A 10 3.88 -14.02 -16.24
CA PHE A 10 4.48 -12.70 -16.10
C PHE A 10 5.65 -12.84 -15.13
N VAL A 11 6.77 -13.34 -15.65
CA VAL A 11 8.08 -12.96 -15.09
C VAL A 11 8.21 -11.48 -15.44
N ILE A 12 7.88 -10.62 -14.47
CA ILE A 12 8.07 -9.18 -14.61
C ILE A 12 9.55 -8.93 -14.38
N ASP A 13 10.30 -8.92 -15.48
CA ASP A 13 11.67 -8.40 -15.56
C ASP A 13 11.65 -6.89 -15.25
N THR A 14 11.60 -6.53 -13.97
CA THR A 14 12.18 -5.27 -13.50
C THR A 14 13.64 -5.57 -13.17
N PRO A 15 14.63 -4.85 -13.74
CA PRO A 15 16.03 -5.09 -13.43
C PRO A 15 16.34 -4.59 -12.00
N CYS A 16 15.98 -5.38 -10.99
CA CYS A 16 16.38 -5.16 -9.61
C CYS A 16 17.74 -5.85 -9.39
N TYR A 17 18.82 -5.10 -9.59
CA TYR A 17 20.08 -5.41 -8.93
C TYR A 17 19.85 -5.27 -7.41
N LEU A 18 19.97 -6.39 -6.70
CA LEU A 18 19.70 -6.63 -5.27
C LEU A 18 18.30 -7.18 -5.00
N CYS A 19 18.27 -8.52 -4.90
CA CYS A 19 17.25 -9.38 -4.29
C CYS A 19 16.15 -8.64 -3.50
N GLY A 20 14.97 -8.51 -4.11
CA GLY A 20 13.75 -8.23 -3.36
C GLY A 20 13.51 -9.37 -2.37
N ALA A 21 13.14 -9.04 -1.14
CA ALA A 21 12.69 -10.04 -0.19
C ALA A 21 11.49 -10.77 -0.79
N ASP A 22 11.57 -12.10 -0.87
CA ASP A 22 10.45 -12.97 -1.20
C ASP A 22 9.82 -13.42 0.13
N PRO A 23 8.76 -12.76 0.61
CA PRO A 23 8.06 -13.18 1.83
C PRO A 23 7.13 -14.39 1.60
N ASP A 24 7.31 -15.15 0.51
CA ASP A 24 6.49 -16.30 0.12
C ASP A 24 5.12 -15.91 -0.49
N MET A 25 4.39 -16.91 -1.01
CA MET A 25 3.18 -16.77 -1.84
C MET A 25 2.05 -15.93 -1.21
N LEU A 26 1.22 -15.26 -2.05
CA LEU A 26 -0.01 -14.60 -1.58
C LEU A 26 -1.05 -15.65 -1.14
N GLU A 27 -1.37 -15.66 0.16
CA GLU A 27 -2.41 -16.53 0.75
C GLU A 27 -3.84 -15.98 0.57
N VAL A 28 -3.99 -14.91 -0.23
CA VAL A 28 -5.28 -14.25 -0.47
C VAL A 28 -6.25 -15.23 -1.13
N GLY A 29 -7.33 -15.57 -0.41
CA GLY A 29 -8.37 -16.47 -0.89
C GLY A 29 -8.18 -17.96 -0.57
N ASN A 30 -7.18 -18.34 0.23
CA ASN A 30 -6.96 -19.75 0.62
C ASN A 30 -7.80 -20.19 1.86
N GLY A 31 -8.59 -19.28 2.44
CA GLY A 31 -9.33 -19.48 3.69
C GLY A 31 -8.51 -19.20 4.95
N GLY A 32 -9.18 -18.84 6.05
CA GLY A 32 -8.54 -18.63 7.37
C GLY A 32 -8.21 -17.18 7.76
N MET A 33 -8.44 -16.20 6.88
CA MET A 33 -8.28 -14.77 7.18
C MET A 33 -9.55 -13.98 6.80
N THR A 34 -9.77 -12.87 7.49
CA THR A 34 -10.83 -11.91 7.18
C THR A 34 -10.47 -11.05 5.97
N TYR A 35 -11.46 -10.42 5.33
CA TYR A 35 -11.25 -9.48 4.23
C TYR A 35 -10.22 -8.37 4.57
N LYS A 36 -10.26 -7.86 5.80
CA LYS A 36 -9.32 -6.82 6.29
C LYS A 36 -7.87 -7.34 6.37
N GLU A 37 -7.70 -8.59 6.76
CA GLU A 37 -6.38 -9.24 6.82
C GLU A 37 -5.83 -9.51 5.41
N TYR A 38 -6.67 -9.96 4.47
CA TYR A 38 -6.26 -10.09 3.06
C TYR A 38 -5.89 -8.75 2.43
N ARG A 39 -6.64 -7.69 2.75
CA ARG A 39 -6.34 -6.32 2.34
C ARG A 39 -4.98 -5.86 2.88
N SER A 40 -4.72 -6.14 4.16
CA SER A 40 -3.44 -5.83 4.81
C SER A 40 -2.28 -6.54 4.13
N HIS A 41 -2.43 -7.83 3.87
CA HIS A 41 -1.44 -8.66 3.21
C HIS A 41 -1.12 -8.12 1.80
N PHE A 42 -2.15 -7.89 0.98
CA PHE A 42 -1.96 -7.37 -0.37
C PHE A 42 -1.30 -5.98 -0.39
N SER A 43 -1.68 -5.07 0.51
CA SER A 43 -1.06 -3.75 0.63
C SER A 43 0.42 -3.81 0.99
N ILE A 44 0.81 -4.67 1.92
CA ILE A 44 2.21 -4.81 2.33
C ILE A 44 3.04 -5.44 1.20
N TRP A 45 2.55 -6.50 0.55
CA TRP A 45 3.23 -7.12 -0.61
C TRP A 45 3.42 -6.13 -1.75
N ALA A 46 2.41 -5.31 -2.02
CA ALA A 46 2.50 -4.26 -3.01
C ALA A 46 3.56 -3.22 -2.66
N LEU A 47 3.59 -2.75 -1.39
CA LEU A 47 4.52 -1.73 -0.93
C LEU A 47 5.99 -2.18 -0.98
N ILE A 48 6.28 -3.44 -0.62
CA ILE A 48 7.65 -3.98 -0.63
C ILE A 48 8.09 -4.48 -2.01
N LYS A 49 7.28 -4.27 -3.05
CA LYS A 49 7.55 -4.71 -4.43
C LYS A 49 7.74 -6.23 -4.57
N ALA A 50 7.05 -7.00 -3.72
CA ALA A 50 7.07 -8.46 -3.84
C ALA A 50 6.33 -8.90 -5.11
N PRO A 51 6.70 -10.03 -5.72
CA PRO A 51 5.92 -10.63 -6.80
C PRO A 51 4.47 -10.91 -6.37
N LEU A 52 3.49 -10.36 -7.09
CA LEU A 52 2.07 -10.58 -6.81
C LEU A 52 1.57 -11.85 -7.51
N LEU A 53 2.01 -13.01 -7.02
CA LEU A 53 1.61 -14.32 -7.55
C LEU A 53 0.30 -14.80 -6.89
N ILE A 54 -0.75 -14.94 -7.68
CA ILE A 54 -2.06 -15.40 -7.19
C ILE A 54 -2.00 -16.91 -6.91
N GLY A 55 -2.10 -17.29 -5.63
CA GLY A 55 -2.11 -18.70 -5.20
C GLY A 55 -3.51 -19.36 -5.17
N CYS A 56 -4.59 -18.59 -5.27
CA CYS A 56 -5.96 -19.12 -5.15
C CYS A 56 -6.54 -19.64 -6.47
N ASP A 57 -7.53 -20.55 -6.39
CA ASP A 57 -8.26 -21.02 -7.59
C ASP A 57 -9.10 -19.88 -8.19
N ILE A 58 -8.59 -19.27 -9.25
CA ILE A 58 -9.23 -18.18 -9.98
C ILE A 58 -10.60 -18.54 -10.56
N ARG A 59 -10.93 -19.84 -10.67
CA ARG A 59 -12.22 -20.32 -11.19
C ARG A 59 -13.31 -20.32 -10.11
N ASN A 60 -12.93 -20.29 -8.83
CA ASN A 60 -13.84 -20.36 -7.70
C ASN A 60 -13.49 -19.30 -6.64
N MET A 61 -13.19 -18.08 -7.09
CA MET A 61 -12.83 -16.95 -6.24
C MET A 61 -14.07 -16.16 -5.80
N THR A 62 -14.10 -15.71 -4.54
CA THR A 62 -15.20 -14.85 -4.05
C THR A 62 -15.10 -13.44 -4.65
N ALA A 63 -16.21 -12.69 -4.60
CA ALA A 63 -16.23 -11.32 -5.12
C ALA A 63 -15.24 -10.41 -4.37
N GLU A 64 -15.11 -10.61 -3.05
CA GLU A 64 -14.23 -9.82 -2.20
C GLU A 64 -12.75 -10.09 -2.51
N THR A 65 -12.35 -11.34 -2.73
CA THR A 65 -10.97 -11.67 -3.13
C THR A 65 -10.66 -11.08 -4.52
N LYS A 66 -11.62 -11.13 -5.44
CA LYS A 66 -11.47 -10.52 -6.77
C LYS A 66 -11.24 -9.01 -6.67
N GLU A 67 -12.01 -8.33 -5.83
CA GLU A 67 -11.87 -6.89 -5.60
C GLU A 67 -10.46 -6.54 -5.10
N ILE A 68 -9.94 -7.29 -4.13
CA ILE A 68 -8.57 -7.12 -3.61
C ILE A 68 -7.55 -7.29 -4.73
N LEU A 69 -7.60 -8.41 -5.45
CA LEU A 69 -6.61 -8.76 -6.46
C LEU A 69 -6.70 -7.92 -7.74
N SER A 70 -7.81 -7.21 -7.96
CA SER A 70 -8.01 -6.35 -9.13
C SER A 70 -7.91 -4.86 -8.85
N ASN A 71 -7.54 -4.46 -7.63
CA ASN A 71 -7.32 -3.05 -7.30
C ASN A 71 -6.11 -2.49 -8.06
N GLN A 72 -6.40 -1.74 -9.13
CA GLN A 72 -5.38 -1.18 -10.02
C GLN A 72 -4.47 -0.16 -9.34
N GLU A 73 -4.94 0.56 -8.31
CA GLU A 73 -4.13 1.58 -7.62
C GLU A 73 -3.07 0.93 -6.73
N VAL A 74 -3.44 -0.15 -6.03
CA VAL A 74 -2.48 -0.92 -5.22
C VAL A 74 -1.48 -1.65 -6.13
N ILE A 75 -1.94 -2.21 -7.25
CA ILE A 75 -1.06 -2.81 -8.26
C ILE A 75 -0.10 -1.76 -8.85
N ALA A 76 -0.57 -0.55 -9.12
CA ALA A 76 0.27 0.54 -9.62
C ALA A 76 1.38 0.90 -8.63
N VAL A 77 1.12 0.82 -7.32
CA VAL A 77 2.19 0.94 -6.33
C VAL A 77 3.19 -0.19 -6.46
N ASN A 78 2.79 -1.45 -6.59
CA ASN A 78 3.73 -2.56 -6.78
C ASN A 78 4.57 -2.42 -8.06
N GLN A 79 3.94 -1.97 -9.15
CA GLN A 79 4.53 -1.85 -10.49
C GLN A 79 5.17 -0.47 -10.76
N ASP A 80 5.33 0.36 -9.73
CA ASP A 80 5.91 1.69 -9.88
C ASP A 80 7.36 1.60 -10.44
N PRO A 81 7.69 2.37 -11.48
CA PRO A 81 8.96 2.25 -12.19
C PRO A 81 10.18 2.67 -11.37
N LEU A 82 10.00 3.36 -10.23
CA LEU A 82 11.12 3.65 -9.32
C LEU A 82 11.68 2.35 -8.71
N GLY A 83 10.86 1.31 -8.56
CA GLY A 83 11.29 -0.01 -8.09
C GLY A 83 11.84 -0.04 -6.65
N VAL A 84 11.65 1.03 -5.88
CA VAL A 84 12.17 1.11 -4.51
C VAL A 84 11.18 0.49 -3.53
N GLN A 85 11.64 -0.51 -2.78
CA GLN A 85 10.86 -1.15 -1.73
C GLN A 85 10.53 -0.18 -0.58
N GLY A 86 9.29 -0.22 -0.11
CA GLY A 86 8.93 0.41 1.15
C GLY A 86 9.46 -0.37 2.35
N ARG A 87 9.44 0.29 3.51
CA ARG A 87 9.90 -0.29 4.78
C ARG A 87 9.01 0.15 5.92
N LYS A 88 9.04 -0.61 7.01
CA LYS A 88 8.49 -0.16 8.29
C LYS A 88 9.30 1.02 8.79
N VAL A 89 8.66 2.18 8.93
CA VAL A 89 9.31 3.42 9.38
C VAL A 89 8.98 3.74 10.84
N HIS A 90 7.87 3.23 11.35
CA HIS A 90 7.48 3.41 12.74
C HIS A 90 6.63 2.26 13.26
N SER A 91 6.71 2.02 14.56
CA SER A 91 5.84 1.09 15.25
C SER A 91 5.57 1.54 16.68
N ASN A 92 4.34 1.34 17.15
CA ASN A 92 3.88 1.70 18.49
C ASN A 92 2.92 0.63 19.05
N GLY A 93 2.52 0.79 20.31
CA GLY A 93 1.66 -0.15 21.04
C GLY A 93 2.41 -1.39 21.51
N THR A 94 1.72 -2.25 22.26
CA THR A 94 2.26 -3.52 22.75
C THR A 94 2.79 -4.34 21.57
N ASP A 95 4.04 -4.82 21.70
CA ASP A 95 4.74 -5.60 20.67
C ASP A 95 4.82 -4.95 19.28
N GLY A 96 4.69 -3.61 19.20
CA GLY A 96 4.68 -2.88 17.93
C GLY A 96 3.51 -3.29 17.03
N CYS A 97 2.33 -3.49 17.63
CA CYS A 97 1.12 -3.88 16.91
C CYS A 97 0.59 -2.77 15.99
N GLN A 98 0.83 -1.49 16.30
CA GLN A 98 0.53 -0.37 15.39
C GLN A 98 1.76 -0.10 14.54
N GLN A 99 1.60 -0.06 13.21
CA GLN A 99 2.73 0.08 12.30
C GLN A 99 2.45 1.13 11.23
N VAL A 100 3.52 1.85 10.87
CA VAL A 100 3.55 2.73 9.71
C VAL A 100 4.64 2.21 8.79
N TRP A 101 4.26 1.92 7.56
CA TRP A 101 5.17 1.57 6.48
C TRP A 101 5.13 2.66 5.42
N ALA A 102 6.27 2.97 4.83
CA ALA A 102 6.36 3.97 3.78
C ALA A 102 7.42 3.59 2.74
N GLY A 103 7.20 4.00 1.50
CA GLY A 103 8.13 3.81 0.39
C GLY A 103 7.95 4.89 -0.68
N PRO A 104 9.04 5.43 -1.25
CA PRO A 104 8.95 6.42 -2.32
C PRO A 104 8.38 5.78 -3.59
N LEU A 105 7.67 6.60 -4.37
CA LEU A 105 7.17 6.27 -5.70
C LEU A 105 7.78 7.24 -6.72
N SER A 106 7.62 6.91 -8.00
CA SER A 106 7.93 7.84 -9.08
C SER A 106 7.13 9.15 -8.95
N GLY A 107 7.67 10.25 -9.47
CA GLY A 107 7.00 11.56 -9.42
C GLY A 107 7.02 12.25 -8.05
N ASN A 108 7.95 11.88 -7.16
CA ASN A 108 8.07 12.39 -5.77
C ASN A 108 6.88 12.09 -4.87
N SER A 109 6.00 11.18 -5.28
CA SER A 109 4.94 10.67 -4.40
C SER A 109 5.48 9.65 -3.41
N LEU A 110 4.72 9.40 -2.35
CA LEU A 110 5.06 8.46 -1.29
C LEU A 110 3.89 7.52 -1.05
N SER A 111 4.13 6.21 -1.06
CA SER A 111 3.14 5.25 -0.59
C SER A 111 3.27 5.08 0.91
N VAL A 112 2.16 5.13 1.63
CA VAL A 112 2.10 4.99 3.09
C VAL A 112 1.04 3.97 3.46
N VAL A 113 1.39 2.99 4.28
CA VAL A 113 0.47 1.99 4.82
C VAL A 113 0.39 2.14 6.34
N LEU A 114 -0.83 2.35 6.83
CA LEU A 114 -1.15 2.34 8.26
C LEU A 114 -1.77 0.99 8.60
N TRP A 115 -1.14 0.25 9.50
CA TRP A 115 -1.56 -1.12 9.82
C TRP A 115 -1.74 -1.30 11.32
N ASN A 116 -2.97 -1.63 11.71
CA ASN A 116 -3.33 -1.94 13.09
C ASN A 116 -3.42 -3.45 13.28
N ARG A 117 -2.35 -4.07 13.81
CA ARG A 117 -2.34 -5.48 14.21
C ARG A 117 -2.82 -5.71 15.65
N CYS A 118 -3.26 -4.66 16.33
CA CYS A 118 -3.74 -4.77 17.71
C CYS A 118 -5.16 -5.35 17.73
N MET A 119 -5.55 -5.94 18.86
CA MET A 119 -6.88 -6.49 19.10
C MET A 119 -7.99 -5.43 19.27
N GLN A 120 -7.62 -4.14 19.27
CA GLN A 120 -8.53 -3.02 19.50
C GLN A 120 -8.33 -1.97 18.42
N ALA A 121 -9.38 -1.17 18.17
CA ALA A 121 -9.29 -0.03 17.28
C ALA A 121 -8.28 0.98 17.80
N ALA A 122 -7.50 1.58 16.90
CA ALA A 122 -6.46 2.54 17.24
C ALA A 122 -6.32 3.62 16.17
N THR A 123 -5.94 4.82 16.62
CA THR A 123 -5.50 5.89 15.73
C THR A 123 -4.02 5.72 15.45
N ILE A 124 -3.66 5.62 14.18
CA ILE A 124 -2.26 5.55 13.75
C ILE A 124 -1.94 6.83 12.99
N THR A 125 -0.80 7.45 13.33
CA THR A 125 -0.35 8.71 12.73
C THR A 125 0.93 8.50 11.93
N ALA A 126 0.93 8.97 10.69
CA ALA A 126 2.10 9.16 9.86
C ALA A 126 2.59 10.60 10.02
N GLU A 127 3.69 10.78 10.74
CA GLU A 127 4.38 12.07 10.90
C GLU A 127 5.37 12.30 9.74
N TRP A 128 5.48 13.52 9.22
CA TRP A 128 6.29 13.80 8.03
C TRP A 128 7.77 13.47 8.25
N ASN A 129 8.30 13.82 9.43
CA ASN A 129 9.68 13.53 9.81
C ASN A 129 9.99 12.02 9.89
N VAL A 130 8.98 11.18 10.14
CA VAL A 130 9.11 9.72 10.23
C VAL A 130 9.07 9.09 8.84
N ILE A 131 8.17 9.59 7.98
CA ILE A 131 7.96 9.04 6.63
C ILE A 131 8.90 9.66 5.58
N GLY A 132 9.73 10.63 5.97
CA GLY A 132 10.77 11.24 5.12
C GLY A 132 10.31 12.45 4.31
N LEU A 133 9.25 13.14 4.73
CA LEU A 133 8.80 14.42 4.18
C LEU A 133 9.31 15.60 5.00
N GLU A 134 9.51 16.75 4.36
CA GLU A 134 9.85 17.99 5.05
C GLU A 134 8.61 18.57 5.75
N ALA A 135 8.79 19.16 6.95
CA ALA A 135 7.66 19.61 7.77
C ALA A 135 6.72 20.62 7.09
N GLY A 136 7.23 21.40 6.12
CA GLY A 136 6.46 22.39 5.35
C GLY A 136 5.79 21.85 4.09
N THR A 137 5.99 20.58 3.72
CA THR A 137 5.41 20.01 2.50
C THR A 137 3.91 19.79 2.68
N SER A 138 3.10 20.44 1.83
CA SER A 138 1.69 20.11 1.66
C SER A 138 1.56 18.91 0.72
N VAL A 139 0.78 17.91 1.10
CA VAL A 139 0.49 16.74 0.26
C VAL A 139 -1.02 16.51 0.13
N SER A 140 -1.45 16.04 -1.03
CA SER A 140 -2.76 15.40 -1.18
C SER A 140 -2.66 13.94 -0.78
N VAL A 141 -3.57 13.48 0.06
CA VAL A 141 -3.68 12.12 0.56
C VAL A 141 -4.84 11.42 -0.15
N ARG A 142 -4.52 10.38 -0.92
CA ARG A 142 -5.49 9.51 -1.58
C ARG A 142 -5.52 8.15 -0.92
N ASP A 143 -6.70 7.66 -0.54
CA ASP A 143 -6.93 6.31 -0.06
C ASP A 143 -7.13 5.37 -1.26
N LEU A 144 -6.26 4.37 -1.40
CA LEU A 144 -6.26 3.48 -2.56
C LEU A 144 -7.35 2.40 -2.49
N TRP A 145 -7.88 2.13 -1.30
CA TRP A 145 -8.96 1.16 -1.11
C TRP A 145 -10.33 1.81 -1.26
N GLN A 146 -10.45 3.09 -0.91
CA GLN A 146 -11.69 3.87 -1.12
C GLN A 146 -11.72 4.56 -2.49
N HIS A 147 -10.61 4.58 -3.22
CA HIS A 147 -10.46 5.28 -4.50
C HIS A 147 -10.79 6.78 -4.41
N GLU A 148 -10.52 7.39 -3.26
CA GLU A 148 -10.92 8.76 -2.93
C GLU A 148 -9.74 9.58 -2.40
N VAL A 149 -9.72 10.87 -2.74
CA VAL A 149 -8.83 11.83 -2.09
C VAL A 149 -9.46 12.26 -0.77
N VAL A 150 -8.95 11.74 0.34
CA VAL A 150 -9.48 12.00 1.68
C VAL A 150 -9.07 13.37 2.22
N LEU A 151 -7.93 13.90 1.76
CA LEU A 151 -7.44 15.22 2.15
C LEU A 151 -6.56 15.83 1.05
N ASN A 152 -6.76 17.09 0.70
CA ASN A 152 -6.02 17.72 -0.40
C ASN A 152 -4.76 18.48 0.04
N ASN A 153 -4.71 18.96 1.29
CA ASN A 153 -3.63 19.79 1.81
C ASN A 153 -3.25 19.37 3.23
N ALA A 154 -2.77 18.12 3.37
CA ALA A 154 -2.23 17.63 4.64
C ALA A 154 -0.84 18.23 4.86
N VAL A 155 -0.58 18.72 6.07
CA VAL A 155 0.70 19.30 6.48
C VAL A 155 1.13 18.69 7.81
N ALA A 156 2.44 18.51 7.99
CA ALA A 156 3.10 17.95 9.18
C ALA A 156 2.77 16.47 9.52
N SER A 157 1.51 16.06 9.50
CA SER A 157 1.10 14.69 9.79
C SER A 157 -0.26 14.31 9.18
N PHE A 158 -0.55 13.02 9.17
CA PHE A 158 -1.84 12.45 8.79
C PHE A 158 -2.18 11.27 9.70
N SER A 159 -3.39 11.26 10.24
CA SER A 159 -3.87 10.21 11.14
C SER A 159 -5.12 9.55 10.57
N ALA A 160 -5.24 8.24 10.79
CA ALA A 160 -6.47 7.51 10.52
C ALA A 160 -6.85 6.62 11.72
N GLN A 161 -8.15 6.47 11.95
CA GLN A 161 -8.70 5.48 12.87
C GLN A 161 -8.85 4.15 12.11
N LEU A 162 -8.24 3.10 12.64
CA LEU A 162 -8.33 1.75 12.09
C LEU A 162 -8.95 0.82 13.13
N ASP A 163 -9.82 -0.08 12.68
CA ASP A 163 -10.33 -1.17 13.51
C ASP A 163 -9.22 -2.17 13.85
N ALA A 164 -9.52 -3.11 14.74
CA ALA A 164 -8.63 -4.24 15.01
C ALA A 164 -8.35 -5.03 13.71
N HIS A 165 -7.08 -5.37 13.50
CA HIS A 165 -6.58 -6.13 12.33
C HIS A 165 -6.85 -5.45 10.99
N ASP A 166 -7.06 -4.13 10.99
CA ASP A 166 -7.34 -3.37 9.79
C ASP A 166 -6.10 -2.65 9.24
N CYS A 167 -6.11 -2.42 7.94
CA CYS A 167 -5.05 -1.73 7.20
C CYS A 167 -5.65 -0.76 6.18
N ARG A 168 -5.01 0.41 6.05
CA ARG A 168 -5.29 1.37 4.98
C ARG A 168 -4.01 1.77 4.28
N MET A 169 -4.12 1.92 2.97
CA MET A 169 -3.00 2.24 2.09
C MET A 169 -3.31 3.54 1.36
N TYR A 170 -2.32 4.42 1.36
CA TYR A 170 -2.42 5.76 0.83
C TYR A 170 -1.30 6.05 -0.16
N VAL A 171 -1.57 6.98 -1.07
CA VAL A 171 -0.54 7.70 -1.81
C VAL A 171 -0.59 9.16 -1.40
N PHE A 172 0.55 9.67 -0.95
CA PHE A 172 0.77 11.07 -0.64
C PHE A 172 1.47 11.69 -1.84
N THR A 173 0.86 12.73 -2.42
CA THR A 173 1.43 13.45 -3.56
C THR A 173 1.72 14.87 -3.13
N PRO A 174 2.99 15.31 -3.13
CA PRO A 174 3.35 16.70 -2.85
C PRO A 174 2.60 17.65 -3.78
N GLN A 175 1.94 18.64 -3.19
CA GLN A 175 1.33 19.73 -3.92
C GLN A 175 2.42 20.76 -4.20
N ALA A 176 2.55 21.19 -5.46
CA ALA A 176 3.40 22.31 -5.78
C ALA A 176 2.92 23.50 -4.95
N ALA A 177 3.83 24.14 -4.21
CA ALA A 177 3.52 25.41 -3.57
C ALA A 177 2.98 26.34 -4.66
N LEU A 178 1.74 26.79 -4.52
CA LEU A 178 1.24 27.89 -5.32
C LEU A 178 2.16 29.07 -4.97
N MET A 179 3.19 29.28 -5.79
CA MET A 179 3.94 30.52 -5.77
C MET A 179 2.92 31.58 -6.17
N GLY A 180 2.30 32.19 -5.17
CA GLY A 180 1.54 33.40 -5.37
C GLY A 180 2.48 34.38 -6.06
N ASN A 181 2.18 34.69 -7.33
CA ASN A 181 2.76 35.82 -8.00
C ASN A 181 2.42 37.05 -7.14
N VAL A 182 3.36 37.49 -6.32
CA VAL A 182 3.34 38.83 -5.76
C VAL A 182 3.72 39.74 -6.92
N MET A 183 2.71 40.43 -7.48
CA MET A 183 2.94 41.64 -8.29
C MET A 183 3.39 42.78 -7.40
#